data_AF-A0AAD2LMC4-F1
#
_entry.id   AF-A0AAD2LMC4-F1
#
_cell.length_a   1.000
_cell.length_b   1.000
_cell.length_c   1.000
_cell.angle_alpha   90.00
_cell.angle_beta   90.00
_cell.angle_gamma   90.00
#
_symmetry.space_group_name_H-M   'P 1'
#
loop_
_entity.id
_entity.type
_entity.pdbx_description
1 polymer ?
#
loop_
_entity_poly.entity_id
_entity_poly.type
_entity_poly.pdbx_seq_one_letter_code
_entity_poly.pdbx_strand_id
1 'polypeptide(L)'
;MKYCLAPCFVFFLCACGVKNQNFSSQSLMVLIVSPMIKVNDAAFLKKENNALNLEVYKLGQAFFELKIKDKICINAVCYDKKVFNQKFFKNVYYDDILSDILKANTLWQGRNLEKTDCGFEQNLKAKNYEIFYQVCDNKVSFFDKISHTKIILTHIQN
;
A
#
# COMPACT_ATOMS: atom_id res chain seq x y z
N MET A 1 -44.64 -31.08 47.75
CA MET A 1 -44.99 -30.35 46.50
C MET A 1 -43.90 -29.31 46.29
N LYS A 2 -42.92 -29.59 45.44
CA LYS A 2 -42.93 -29.44 43.96
C LYS A 2 -42.59 -28.01 43.54
N TYR A 3 -41.29 -27.83 43.23
CA TYR A 3 -40.68 -27.01 42.18
C TYR A 3 -40.80 -25.47 42.25
N CYS A 4 -39.64 -24.80 42.24
CA CYS A 4 -39.11 -24.02 41.09
C CYS A 4 -39.49 -22.53 41.20
N LEU A 5 -38.65 -21.53 40.96
CA LEU A 5 -37.45 -21.39 40.14
C LEU A 5 -36.72 -20.11 40.60
N ALA A 6 -35.40 -20.19 40.73
CA ALA A 6 -34.51 -19.02 40.72
C ALA A 6 -34.33 -18.51 39.26
N PRO A 7 -33.46 -17.52 39.00
CA PRO A 7 -33.64 -16.07 39.07
C PRO A 7 -33.61 -15.41 37.67
N CYS A 8 -34.37 -14.34 37.42
CA CYS A 8 -34.33 -13.65 36.12
C CYS A 8 -33.30 -12.49 36.11
N PHE A 9 -32.02 -12.83 36.28
CA PHE A 9 -30.91 -11.92 35.99
C PHE A 9 -30.58 -12.04 34.50
N VAL A 10 -31.41 -11.43 33.65
CA VAL A 10 -31.13 -11.30 32.20
C VAL A 10 -30.63 -9.88 31.97
N PHE A 11 -29.38 -9.62 32.38
CA PHE A 11 -28.63 -8.52 31.81
C PHE A 11 -28.40 -8.87 30.35
N PHE A 12 -29.03 -8.09 29.47
CA PHE A 12 -28.80 -8.09 28.03
C PHE A 12 -27.30 -7.89 27.76
N LEU A 13 -26.56 -8.98 27.59
CA LEU A 13 -25.27 -8.97 26.91
C LEU A 13 -25.54 -8.75 25.42
N CYS A 14 -25.87 -7.51 25.05
CA CYS A 14 -25.75 -7.04 23.68
C CYS A 14 -24.25 -6.99 23.34
N ALA A 15 -23.68 -8.16 23.05
CA ALA A 15 -22.36 -8.26 22.45
C ALA A 15 -22.41 -7.54 21.09
N CYS A 16 -21.74 -6.40 20.98
CA CYS A 16 -21.55 -5.73 19.70
C CYS A 16 -20.82 -6.71 18.77
N GLY A 17 -21.51 -7.09 17.69
CA GLY A 17 -21.00 -8.00 16.67
C GLY A 17 -19.69 -7.50 16.09
N VAL A 18 -18.75 -8.43 15.93
CA VAL A 18 -17.46 -8.21 15.28
C VAL A 18 -17.73 -7.64 13.89
N LYS A 19 -17.41 -6.36 13.69
CA LYS A 19 -17.45 -5.75 12.36
C LYS A 19 -16.39 -6.48 11.53
N ASN A 20 -16.80 -7.34 10.60
CA ASN A 20 -15.93 -8.01 9.62
C ASN A 20 -15.34 -6.95 8.68
N GLN A 21 -14.37 -6.19 9.16
CA GLN A 21 -13.60 -5.26 8.36
C GLN A 21 -12.46 -6.08 7.77
N ASN A 22 -12.30 -6.06 6.44
CA ASN A 22 -11.14 -6.64 5.77
C ASN A 22 -9.89 -5.81 6.13
N PHE A 23 -9.38 -6.02 7.33
CA PHE A 23 -8.19 -5.39 7.86
C PHE A 23 -7.00 -6.33 7.71
N SER A 24 -5.92 -5.84 7.11
CA SER A 24 -4.63 -6.53 7.05
C SER A 24 -3.53 -5.51 7.25
N SER A 25 -2.46 -5.90 7.92
CA SER A 25 -1.28 -5.04 8.16
C SER A 25 -0.02 -5.87 7.92
N GLN A 26 0.88 -5.37 7.09
CA GLN A 26 2.15 -6.01 6.75
C GLN A 26 3.32 -5.09 7.07
N SER A 27 4.30 -5.60 7.81
CA SER A 27 5.54 -4.87 8.11
C SER A 27 6.52 -4.95 6.95
N LEU A 28 7.15 -3.83 6.60
CA LEU A 28 8.13 -3.77 5.53
C LEU A 28 9.16 -2.66 5.76
N MET A 29 10.33 -2.79 5.14
CA MET A 29 11.24 -1.67 4.94
C MET A 29 10.88 -0.97 3.63
N VAL A 30 10.78 0.36 3.65
CA VAL A 30 10.47 1.17 2.46
C VAL A 30 11.57 2.15 2.15
N LEU A 31 11.98 2.18 0.88
CA LEU A 31 12.72 3.30 0.29
C LEU A 31 11.82 3.94 -0.77
N ILE A 32 11.47 5.20 -0.61
CA ILE A 32 10.86 6.00 -1.67
C ILE A 32 11.75 7.21 -1.91
N VAL A 33 12.17 7.38 -3.16
CA VAL A 33 12.84 8.59 -3.64
C VAL A 33 12.00 9.12 -4.79
N SER A 34 11.41 10.29 -4.59
CA SER A 34 10.62 10.99 -5.59
C SER A 34 10.93 12.49 -5.49
N PRO A 35 10.47 13.33 -6.43
CA PRO A 35 10.59 14.79 -6.31
C PRO A 35 9.81 15.35 -5.12
N MET A 36 8.70 14.69 -4.74
CA MET A 36 7.82 15.16 -3.67
C MET A 36 8.28 14.68 -2.29
N ILE A 37 8.77 13.45 -2.19
CA ILE A 37 9.10 12.80 -0.92
C ILE A 37 10.37 11.96 -1.01
N LYS A 38 11.10 11.90 0.11
CA LYS A 38 12.21 10.98 0.33
C LYS A 38 12.05 10.32 1.69
N VAL A 39 11.87 9.00 1.71
CA VAL A 39 11.76 8.20 2.94
C VAL A 39 12.59 6.92 2.80
N ASN A 40 13.20 6.49 3.91
CA ASN A 40 13.97 5.26 4.00
C ASN A 40 13.89 4.73 5.43
N ASP A 41 12.80 4.04 5.77
CA ASP A 41 12.55 3.60 7.14
C ASP A 41 11.60 2.39 7.19
N ALA A 42 11.31 1.91 8.40
CA ALA A 42 10.32 0.87 8.63
C ALA A 42 8.89 1.41 8.45
N ALA A 43 8.02 0.57 7.90
CA ALA A 43 6.65 0.93 7.58
C ALA A 43 5.67 -0.23 7.78
N PHE A 44 4.40 0.12 7.88
CA PHE A 44 3.28 -0.80 7.82
C PHE A 44 2.41 -0.48 6.61
N LEU A 45 2.20 -1.49 5.75
CA LEU A 45 1.21 -1.44 4.69
C LEU A 45 -0.09 -2.04 5.19
N LYS A 46 -1.07 -1.19 5.42
CA LYS A 46 -2.40 -1.55 5.92
C LYS A 46 -3.42 -1.52 4.81
N LYS A 47 -4.34 -2.49 4.82
CA LYS A 47 -5.53 -2.50 3.97
C LYS A 47 -6.74 -2.47 4.87
N GLU A 48 -7.62 -1.48 4.67
CA GLU A 48 -8.83 -1.32 5.48
C GLU A 48 -9.91 -0.61 4.66
N ASN A 49 -11.14 -1.11 4.65
CA ASN A 49 -12.29 -0.40 4.05
C ASN A 49 -12.03 0.08 2.60
N ASN A 50 -11.41 -0.79 1.79
CA ASN A 50 -10.96 -0.52 0.40
C ASN A 50 -9.90 0.57 0.25
N ALA A 51 -9.34 1.08 1.34
CA ALA A 51 -8.17 1.94 1.34
C ALA A 51 -6.89 1.12 1.53
N LEU A 52 -5.81 1.61 0.92
CA LEU A 52 -4.45 1.16 1.17
C LEU A 52 -3.71 2.28 1.91
N ASN A 53 -3.12 1.99 3.06
CA ASN A 53 -2.39 2.95 3.87
C ASN A 53 -0.95 2.49 4.07
N LEU A 54 0.01 3.32 3.68
CA LEU A 54 1.43 3.13 4.00
C LEU A 54 1.79 4.10 5.11
N GLU A 55 2.03 3.58 6.30
CA GLU A 55 2.46 4.36 7.47
C GLU A 55 3.93 4.08 7.75
N VAL A 56 4.76 5.12 7.68
CA VAL A 56 6.20 5.04 7.92
C VAL A 56 6.50 5.63 9.29
N TYR A 57 7.27 4.89 10.08
CA TYR A 57 7.53 5.19 11.47
C TYR A 57 8.97 5.63 11.68
N LYS A 58 9.16 6.60 12.56
CA LYS A 58 10.47 7.05 13.02
C LYS A 58 10.40 7.30 14.52
N LEU A 59 11.30 6.68 15.28
CA LEU A 59 11.33 6.76 16.74
C LEU A 59 9.98 6.43 17.40
N GLY A 60 9.26 5.43 16.88
CA GLY A 60 7.98 4.96 17.41
C GLY A 60 6.76 5.81 17.05
N GLN A 61 6.92 6.86 16.25
CA GLN A 61 5.81 7.72 15.81
C GLN A 61 5.62 7.63 14.29
N ALA A 62 4.37 7.60 13.84
CA ALA A 62 4.04 7.70 12.42
C ALA A 62 4.35 9.13 11.94
N PHE A 63 5.40 9.29 11.14
CA PHE A 63 5.83 10.60 10.64
C PHE A 63 5.37 10.87 9.20
N PHE A 64 5.07 9.80 8.47
CA PHE A 64 4.58 9.86 7.09
C PHE A 64 3.47 8.85 6.91
N GLU A 65 2.33 9.33 6.42
CA GLU A 65 1.17 8.53 6.05
C GLU A 65 0.84 8.79 4.58
N LEU A 66 0.76 7.72 3.79
CA LEU A 66 0.25 7.74 2.42
C LEU A 66 -0.98 6.85 2.31
N LYS A 67 -2.13 7.48 2.08
CA LYS A 67 -3.42 6.79 1.99
C LYS A 67 -3.98 6.87 0.57
N ILE A 68 -4.31 5.71 -0.01
CA ILE A 68 -4.89 5.57 -1.35
C ILE A 68 -6.31 5.01 -1.22
N LYS A 69 -7.28 5.76 -1.74
CA LYS A 69 -8.67 5.30 -1.96
C LYS A 69 -9.19 5.92 -3.26
N ASP A 70 -10.17 6.82 -3.17
CA ASP A 70 -10.66 7.62 -4.31
C ASP A 70 -9.65 8.72 -4.68
N LYS A 71 -8.92 9.21 -3.67
CA LYS A 71 -7.81 10.16 -3.79
C LYS A 71 -6.55 9.58 -3.14
N ILE A 72 -5.41 10.23 -3.38
CA ILE A 72 -4.15 9.92 -2.71
C ILE A 72 -3.83 11.05 -1.74
N CYS A 73 -3.68 10.73 -0.45
CA CYS A 73 -3.40 11.69 0.60
C CYS A 73 -2.02 11.43 1.22
N ILE A 74 -1.24 12.50 1.44
CA ILE A 74 0.00 12.50 2.22
C ILE A 74 -0.21 13.39 3.44
N ASN A 75 -0.07 12.84 4.66
CA ASN A 75 -0.22 13.59 5.93
C ASN A 75 -1.47 14.52 5.92
N ALA A 76 -2.63 13.95 5.59
CA ALA A 76 -3.93 14.62 5.42
C ALA A 76 -4.11 15.53 4.18
N VAL A 77 -3.07 15.84 3.40
CA VAL A 77 -3.19 16.60 2.15
C VAL A 77 -3.52 15.67 0.99
N CYS A 78 -4.72 15.82 0.41
CA CYS A 78 -5.23 14.93 -0.63
C CYS A 78 -5.17 15.53 -2.04
N TYR A 79 -4.87 14.67 -3.01
CA TYR A 79 -4.82 15.00 -4.43
C TYR A 79 -5.65 14.01 -5.24
N ASP A 80 -6.24 14.46 -6.35
CA ASP A 80 -6.76 13.54 -7.35
C ASP A 80 -5.61 12.71 -7.93
N LYS A 81 -5.86 11.44 -8.28
CA LYS A 81 -4.83 10.46 -8.63
C LYS A 81 -3.90 10.94 -9.76
N LYS A 82 -4.45 11.54 -10.82
CA LYS A 82 -3.65 12.11 -11.92
C LYS A 82 -2.73 13.25 -11.49
N VAL A 83 -3.24 14.16 -10.64
CA VAL A 83 -2.48 15.28 -10.10
C VAL A 83 -1.37 14.78 -9.18
N PHE A 84 -1.68 13.76 -8.35
CA PHE A 84 -0.69 13.09 -7.54
C PHE A 84 0.42 12.49 -8.41
N ASN A 85 0.06 11.72 -9.45
CA ASN A 85 1.02 11.08 -10.34
C ASN A 85 1.94 12.09 -11.02
N GLN A 86 1.40 13.21 -11.49
CA GLN A 86 2.21 14.29 -12.07
C GLN A 86 3.24 14.84 -11.08
N LYS A 87 2.90 14.99 -9.81
CA LYS A 87 3.81 15.53 -8.79
C LYS A 87 4.81 14.49 -8.30
N PHE A 88 4.35 13.27 -8.06
CA PHE A 88 5.14 12.20 -7.49
C PHE A 88 6.06 11.53 -8.52
N PHE A 89 5.56 11.25 -9.73
CA PHE A 89 6.31 10.58 -10.79
C PHE A 89 6.82 11.52 -11.89
N LYS A 90 6.56 12.84 -11.82
CA LYS A 90 6.76 13.78 -12.96
C LYS A 90 6.08 13.33 -14.26
N ASN A 91 5.05 12.49 -14.16
CA ASN A 91 4.40 11.90 -15.30
C ASN A 91 2.93 11.57 -15.00
N VAL A 92 2.06 11.67 -16.00
CA VAL A 92 0.66 11.24 -15.91
C VAL A 92 0.59 9.75 -16.21
N TYR A 93 0.97 8.94 -15.23
CA TYR A 93 0.65 7.51 -15.26
C TYR A 93 -0.85 7.28 -15.03
N TYR A 94 -1.29 6.04 -15.27
CA TYR A 94 -2.65 5.64 -14.96
C TYR A 94 -2.92 5.72 -13.45
N ASP A 95 -4.18 5.98 -13.11
CA ASP A 95 -4.60 6.41 -11.78
C ASP A 95 -4.13 5.51 -10.64
N ASP A 96 -4.09 4.19 -10.84
CA ASP A 96 -3.81 3.21 -9.79
C ASP A 96 -2.36 2.71 -9.74
N ILE A 97 -1.44 3.26 -10.53
CA ILE A 97 -0.05 2.75 -10.62
C ILE A 97 0.64 2.63 -9.26
N LEU A 98 0.49 3.60 -8.37
CA LEU A 98 1.12 3.55 -7.05
C LEU A 98 0.50 2.43 -6.20
N SER A 99 -0.82 2.24 -6.28
CA SER A 99 -1.50 1.13 -5.61
C SER A 99 -0.99 -0.21 -6.14
N ASP A 100 -0.80 -0.35 -7.46
CA ASP A 100 -0.30 -1.57 -8.05
C ASP A 100 1.15 -1.87 -7.65
N ILE A 101 2.02 -0.85 -7.59
CA ILE A 101 3.39 -1.02 -7.06
C ILE A 101 3.35 -1.46 -5.60
N LEU A 102 2.56 -0.79 -4.75
CA LEU A 102 2.47 -1.12 -3.31
C LEU A 102 1.87 -2.51 -3.06
N LYS A 103 1.07 -3.04 -3.99
CA LYS A 103 0.47 -4.38 -3.91
C LYS A 103 1.27 -5.46 -4.65
N ALA A 104 2.44 -5.12 -5.21
CA ALA A 104 3.23 -6.01 -6.05
C ALA A 104 2.45 -6.55 -7.28
N ASN A 105 1.48 -5.79 -7.78
CA ASN A 105 0.73 -6.13 -9.00
C ASN A 105 1.56 -5.82 -10.25
N THR A 106 1.22 -6.48 -11.36
CA THR A 106 1.77 -6.12 -12.68
C THR A 106 1.30 -4.73 -13.12
N LEU A 107 2.16 -3.97 -13.78
CA LEU A 107 1.84 -2.64 -14.31
C LEU A 107 1.27 -2.75 -15.74
N TRP A 108 0.37 -1.84 -16.12
CA TRP A 108 -0.29 -1.83 -17.44
C TRP A 108 -0.83 -3.20 -17.86
N GLN A 109 -1.53 -3.88 -16.95
CA GLN A 109 -2.15 -5.19 -17.19
C GLN A 109 -1.15 -6.25 -17.71
N GLY A 110 0.09 -6.23 -17.19
CA GLY A 110 1.12 -7.23 -17.54
C GLY A 110 1.86 -6.95 -18.86
N ARG A 111 1.88 -5.71 -19.35
CA ARG A 111 2.69 -5.35 -20.52
C ARG A 111 4.16 -5.71 -20.29
N ASN A 112 4.80 -6.37 -21.25
CA ASN A 112 6.21 -6.79 -21.19
C ASN A 112 6.53 -7.58 -19.91
N LEU A 113 5.59 -8.41 -19.45
CA LEU A 113 5.79 -9.28 -18.29
C LEU A 113 6.69 -10.47 -18.65
N GLU A 114 7.80 -10.58 -17.92
CA GLU A 114 8.70 -11.73 -17.98
C GLU A 114 8.66 -12.43 -16.62
N LYS A 115 8.31 -13.71 -16.60
CA LYS A 115 8.30 -14.49 -15.35
C LYS A 115 9.73 -14.87 -14.96
N THR A 116 10.00 -14.87 -13.66
CA THR A 116 11.26 -15.32 -13.08
C THR A 116 10.99 -16.41 -12.05
N ASP A 117 12.03 -17.06 -11.54
CA ASP A 117 11.88 -18.16 -10.57
C ASP A 117 11.24 -17.72 -9.24
N CYS A 118 11.32 -16.43 -8.90
CA CYS A 118 10.80 -15.84 -7.66
C CYS A 118 9.63 -14.87 -7.88
N GLY A 119 9.21 -14.62 -9.13
CA GLY A 119 8.19 -13.63 -9.44
C GLY A 119 8.18 -13.18 -10.91
N PHE A 120 8.38 -11.88 -11.15
CA PHE A 120 8.36 -11.32 -12.49
C PHE A 120 9.12 -10.00 -12.63
N GLU A 121 9.42 -9.65 -13.88
CA GLU A 121 10.02 -8.39 -14.30
C GLU A 121 9.21 -7.72 -15.43
N GLN A 122 9.27 -6.39 -15.49
CA GLN A 122 8.70 -5.59 -16.57
C GLN A 122 9.67 -4.45 -16.94
N ASN A 123 10.21 -4.54 -18.16
CA ASN A 123 10.98 -3.47 -18.78
C ASN A 123 10.07 -2.66 -19.71
N LEU A 124 9.76 -1.43 -19.31
CA LEU A 124 8.73 -0.60 -19.97
C LEU A 124 9.34 0.72 -20.44
N LYS A 125 9.25 0.98 -21.75
CA LYS A 125 9.82 2.18 -22.36
C LYS A 125 8.79 2.91 -23.23
N ALA A 126 8.73 4.22 -23.08
CA ALA A 126 7.99 5.13 -23.94
C ALA A 126 8.68 6.50 -23.99
N LYS A 127 8.06 7.49 -24.65
CA LYS A 127 8.62 8.85 -24.78
C LYS A 127 8.88 9.53 -23.43
N ASN A 128 8.06 9.25 -22.44
CA ASN A 128 8.01 9.96 -21.15
C ASN A 128 8.39 9.09 -19.94
N TYR A 129 8.72 7.80 -20.13
CA TYR A 129 9.19 6.95 -19.04
C TYR A 129 10.16 5.87 -19.55
N GLU A 130 11.09 5.48 -18.67
CA GLU A 130 11.90 4.28 -18.84
C GLU A 130 11.94 3.55 -17.49
N ILE A 131 11.03 2.59 -17.34
CA ILE A 131 10.74 1.90 -16.08
C ILE A 131 11.38 0.52 -16.09
N PHE A 132 12.13 0.24 -15.03
CA PHE A 132 12.46 -1.09 -14.57
C PHE A 132 11.57 -1.44 -13.38
N TYR A 133 10.80 -2.51 -13.48
CA TYR A 133 9.96 -3.02 -12.40
C TYR A 133 10.20 -4.50 -12.17
N GLN A 134 10.37 -4.91 -10.92
CA GLN A 134 10.64 -6.28 -10.53
C GLN A 134 9.91 -6.60 -9.23
N VAL A 135 9.27 -7.76 -9.20
CA VAL A 135 8.74 -8.40 -8.00
C VAL A 135 9.42 -9.75 -7.87
N CYS A 136 10.10 -10.00 -6.76
CA CYS A 136 10.84 -11.22 -6.50
C CYS A 136 10.83 -11.51 -5.00
N ASP A 137 10.32 -12.69 -4.61
CA ASP A 137 10.17 -13.12 -3.22
C ASP A 137 9.44 -12.07 -2.36
N ASN A 138 10.14 -11.48 -1.39
CA ASN A 138 9.62 -10.47 -0.47
C ASN A 138 9.95 -9.04 -0.91
N LYS A 139 10.45 -8.84 -2.14
CA LYS A 139 10.94 -7.55 -2.61
C LYS A 139 10.20 -7.04 -3.83
N VAL A 140 9.81 -5.77 -3.78
CA VAL A 140 9.31 -5.00 -4.92
C VAL A 140 10.30 -3.90 -5.24
N SER A 141 10.70 -3.77 -6.50
CA SER A 141 11.61 -2.73 -6.98
C SER A 141 11.00 -2.02 -8.18
N PHE A 142 10.75 -0.73 -8.06
CA PHE A 142 10.33 0.16 -9.14
C PHE A 142 11.36 1.26 -9.33
N PHE A 143 11.76 1.50 -10.57
CA PHE A 143 12.63 2.61 -10.91
C PHE A 143 12.26 3.18 -12.27
N ASP A 144 11.85 4.45 -12.31
CA ASP A 144 11.73 5.22 -13.54
C ASP A 144 12.98 6.10 -13.72
N LYS A 145 13.78 5.79 -14.74
CA LYS A 145 15.03 6.50 -15.03
C LYS A 145 14.80 7.95 -15.43
N ILE A 146 13.66 8.27 -16.05
CA ILE A 146 13.38 9.61 -16.58
C ILE A 146 12.98 10.55 -15.44
N SER A 147 12.05 10.15 -14.58
CA SER A 147 11.66 10.95 -13.42
C SER A 147 12.63 10.86 -12.23
N HIS A 148 13.54 9.88 -12.26
CA HIS A 148 14.38 9.45 -11.15
C HIS A 148 13.58 8.98 -9.91
N THR A 149 12.35 8.51 -10.13
CA THR A 149 11.50 7.97 -9.07
C THR A 149 11.90 6.53 -8.75
N LYS A 150 12.20 6.24 -7.49
CA LYS A 150 12.57 4.91 -7.00
C LYS A 150 11.66 4.51 -5.85
N ILE A 151 11.12 3.29 -5.91
CA ILE A 151 10.37 2.67 -4.80
C ILE A 151 10.96 1.28 -4.59
N ILE A 152 11.38 0.98 -3.37
CA ILE A 152 11.75 -0.37 -2.95
C ILE A 152 10.91 -0.72 -1.71
N LEU A 153 10.27 -1.88 -1.75
CA LEU A 153 9.57 -2.48 -0.62
C LEU A 153 10.25 -3.81 -0.31
N THR A 154 10.59 -4.04 0.95
CA THR A 154 11.10 -5.32 1.43
C THR A 154 10.22 -5.79 2.57
N HIS A 155 9.34 -6.76 2.31
CA HIS A 155 8.45 -7.34 3.31
C HIS A 155 9.26 -8.12 4.34
N ILE A 156 8.98 -7.85 5.61
CA ILE A 156 9.60 -8.59 6.72
C ILE A 156 8.80 -9.88 6.88
N GLN A 157 9.44 -11.01 6.61
CA GLN A 157 8.85 -12.31 6.88
C GLN A 157 8.92 -12.55 8.39
N ASN A 158 7.75 -12.80 9.00
CA ASN A 158 7.65 -13.31 10.37
C ASN A 158 7.68 -14.83 10.36
#